data_AF-A0A9D5Z677-F1
#
_entry.id   AF-A0A9D5Z677-F1
#
_cell.length_a   1.000
_cell.length_b   1.000
_cell.length_c   1.000
_cell.angle_alpha   90.00
_cell.angle_beta   90.00
_cell.angle_gamma   90.00
#
_symmetry.space_group_name_H-M   'P 1'
#
loop_
_entity.id
_entity.type
_entity.pdbx_description
1 polymer ?
#
loop_
_entity_poly.entity_id
_entity_poly.type
_entity_poly.pdbx_seq_one_letter_code
_entity_poly.pdbx_strand_id
1 'polypeptide(L)'
;MELIPKSAAEYTHGAVFDSYAYVRRLRDAGMDEDLAAILSEQFASLIDTRLASKRDVLETEARLKLDIAAIDAKVETTKASLQRDVLETEARLKLDIAAIDAKVETTKASLQKEVEATRVNLQKELEATRVSLQKDLETTRVSLQKEIESTKASLQKDIEVTKASLQKEIEKAKVETVKWVVATGIVILGGMATINRIAPPVPIYLQAPAQELRLPAPLSPAR
;
A
#
# COMPACT_ATOMS: atom_id res chain seq x y z
N MET A 1 -45.08 48.71 -50.15
CA MET A 1 -45.23 50.13 -50.52
C MET A 1 -43.87 50.58 -51.04
N GLU A 2 -43.62 50.31 -52.33
CA GLU A 2 -42.34 50.61 -52.99
C GLU A 2 -42.17 52.13 -53.10
N LEU A 3 -41.20 52.66 -52.38
CA LEU A 3 -40.72 54.02 -52.57
C LEU A 3 -39.76 54.01 -53.76
N ILE A 4 -40.29 54.35 -54.93
CA ILE A 4 -39.51 54.67 -56.12
C ILE A 4 -38.53 55.80 -55.72
N PRO A 5 -37.20 55.63 -55.85
CA PRO A 5 -36.27 56.72 -55.58
C PRO A 5 -36.50 57.81 -56.63
N LYS A 6 -36.86 59.02 -56.18
CA LYS A 6 -36.86 60.19 -57.04
C LYS A 6 -35.48 60.33 -57.68
N SER A 7 -35.47 60.38 -59.01
CA SER A 7 -34.30 60.58 -59.86
C SER A 7 -33.37 61.65 -59.30
N ALA A 8 -32.08 61.32 -59.20
CA ALA A 8 -31.01 62.21 -58.74
C ALA A 8 -30.85 63.50 -59.57
N ALA A 9 -31.57 63.65 -60.68
CA ALA A 9 -31.51 64.80 -61.57
C ALA A 9 -32.25 66.06 -61.06
N GLU A 10 -33.17 65.96 -60.08
CA GLU A 10 -33.99 67.12 -59.66
C GLU A 10 -33.33 68.03 -58.60
N TYR A 11 -32.10 67.75 -58.17
CA TYR A 11 -31.40 68.53 -57.15
C TYR A 11 -30.11 69.21 -57.63
N THR A 12 -29.96 69.45 -58.93
CA THR A 12 -28.82 70.20 -59.48
C THR A 12 -29.10 71.71 -59.62
N HIS A 13 -29.73 72.30 -58.61
CA HIS A 13 -29.53 73.72 -58.32
C HIS A 13 -28.94 73.77 -56.93
N GLY A 14 -27.62 73.54 -56.83
CA GLY A 14 -26.89 74.11 -55.70
C GLY A 14 -27.19 75.60 -55.78
N ALA A 15 -27.98 76.12 -54.85
CA ALA A 15 -28.27 77.54 -54.78
C ALA A 15 -26.96 78.23 -54.42
N VAL A 16 -26.15 78.53 -55.44
CA VAL A 16 -25.00 79.40 -55.30
C VAL A 16 -25.57 80.71 -54.83
N PHE A 17 -25.09 81.21 -53.69
CA PHE A 17 -25.50 82.50 -53.19
C PHE A 17 -25.10 83.55 -54.22
N ASP A 18 -26.08 84.12 -54.91
CA ASP A 18 -25.84 85.17 -55.89
C ASP A 18 -25.66 86.49 -55.14
N SER A 19 -24.40 86.79 -54.84
CA SER A 19 -24.01 87.99 -54.11
C SER A 19 -24.49 89.26 -54.79
N TYR A 20 -24.55 89.29 -56.13
CA TYR A 20 -24.94 90.46 -56.91
C TYR A 20 -26.47 90.66 -56.92
N ALA A 21 -27.24 89.59 -57.12
CA ALA A 21 -28.70 89.65 -57.01
C ALA A 21 -29.15 89.99 -55.59
N TYR A 22 -28.40 89.55 -54.57
CA TYR A 22 -28.65 89.89 -53.17
C TYR A 22 -28.41 91.38 -52.90
N VAL A 23 -27.28 91.94 -53.32
CA VAL A 23 -26.99 93.39 -53.21
C VAL A 23 -28.06 94.22 -53.93
N ARG A 24 -28.46 93.82 -55.14
CA ARG A 24 -29.52 94.52 -55.89
C ARG A 24 -30.83 94.58 -55.12
N ARG A 25 -31.28 93.45 -54.55
CA ARG A 25 -32.52 93.40 -53.76
C ARG A 25 -32.46 94.27 -52.51
N LEU A 26 -31.31 94.30 -51.85
CA LEU A 26 -31.07 95.10 -50.66
C LEU A 26 -31.10 96.61 -50.96
N ARG A 27 -30.50 97.01 -52.09
CA ARG A 27 -30.56 98.39 -52.59
C ARG A 27 -31.99 98.77 -53.00
N ASP A 28 -32.70 97.90 -53.71
CA ASP A 28 -34.09 98.14 -54.13
C ASP A 28 -35.05 98.23 -52.91
N ALA A 29 -34.65 97.68 -51.75
CA ALA A 29 -35.32 97.84 -50.46
C ALA A 29 -34.91 99.11 -49.68
N GLY A 30 -34.06 99.96 -50.25
CA GLY A 30 -33.66 101.25 -49.69
C GLY A 30 -32.40 101.24 -48.81
N MET A 31 -31.61 100.16 -48.81
CA MET A 31 -30.34 100.11 -48.09
C MET A 31 -29.20 100.73 -48.92
N ASP A 32 -28.25 101.36 -48.22
CA ASP A 32 -27.04 101.92 -48.82
C ASP A 32 -26.20 100.85 -49.55
N GLU A 33 -25.62 101.20 -50.70
CA GLU A 33 -24.96 100.25 -51.61
C GLU A 33 -23.70 99.64 -50.97
N ASP A 34 -22.94 100.42 -50.20
CA ASP A 34 -21.72 99.94 -49.54
C ASP A 34 -22.07 98.96 -48.40
N LEU A 35 -23.10 99.28 -47.61
CA LEU A 35 -23.60 98.36 -46.57
C LEU A 35 -24.18 97.07 -47.15
N ALA A 36 -24.90 97.16 -48.28
CA ALA A 36 -25.43 95.99 -48.97
C ALA A 36 -24.32 95.07 -49.50
N ALA A 37 -23.24 95.66 -50.05
CA ALA A 37 -22.07 94.93 -50.52
C ALA A 37 -21.35 94.20 -49.38
N ILE A 38 -21.10 94.89 -48.26
CA ILE A 38 -20.45 94.30 -47.08
C ILE A 38 -21.27 93.13 -46.52
N LEU A 39 -22.59 93.28 -46.38
CA LEU A 39 -23.44 92.21 -45.88
C LEU A 39 -23.43 91.01 -46.83
N SER A 40 -23.52 91.23 -48.14
CA SER A 40 -23.45 90.17 -49.15
C SER A 40 -22.13 89.42 -49.10
N GLU A 41 -21.02 90.13 -48.96
CA GLU A 41 -19.68 89.53 -48.83
C GLU A 41 -19.56 88.70 -47.54
N GLN A 42 -20.06 89.20 -46.41
CA GLN A 42 -20.07 88.45 -45.16
C GLN A 42 -20.94 87.18 -45.26
N PHE A 43 -22.11 87.25 -45.89
CA PHE A 43 -22.96 86.08 -46.10
C PHE A 43 -22.34 85.07 -47.06
N ALA A 44 -21.74 85.53 -48.16
CA ALA A 44 -21.02 84.66 -49.09
C ALA A 44 -19.86 83.95 -48.38
N SER A 45 -19.05 84.70 -47.61
CA SER A 45 -17.94 84.16 -46.83
C SER A 45 -18.40 83.11 -45.80
N LEU A 46 -19.49 83.36 -45.09
CA LEU A 46 -20.05 82.39 -44.12
C LEU A 46 -20.57 81.12 -44.80
N ILE A 47 -21.19 81.24 -45.97
CA ILE A 47 -21.70 80.11 -46.74
C ILE A 47 -20.53 79.25 -47.27
N ASP A 48 -19.49 79.87 -47.82
CA ASP A 48 -18.35 79.16 -48.41
C ASP A 48 -17.41 78.54 -47.37
N THR A 49 -17.23 79.19 -46.21
CA THR A 49 -16.22 78.75 -45.22
C THR A 49 -16.76 77.87 -44.11
N ARG A 50 -18.07 77.94 -43.79
CA ARG A 50 -18.63 77.27 -42.60
C ARG A 50 -19.77 76.29 -42.89
N LEU A 51 -20.37 76.32 -44.08
CA LEU A 51 -21.46 75.42 -44.43
C LEU A 51 -20.95 74.28 -45.32
N ALA A 52 -21.25 73.05 -44.92
CA ALA A 52 -21.06 71.90 -45.80
C ALA A 52 -22.07 71.99 -46.94
N SER A 53 -21.61 71.79 -48.18
CA SER A 53 -22.51 71.72 -49.32
C SER A 53 -23.33 70.43 -49.28
N LYS A 54 -24.47 70.41 -49.97
CA LYS A 54 -25.25 69.18 -50.14
C LYS A 54 -24.42 68.05 -50.77
N ARG A 55 -23.43 68.40 -51.60
CA ARG A 55 -22.51 67.43 -52.21
C ARG A 55 -21.64 66.75 -51.15
N ASP A 56 -21.09 67.53 -50.22
CA ASP A 56 -20.22 67.00 -49.15
C ASP A 56 -20.99 66.07 -48.21
N VAL A 57 -22.25 66.42 -47.91
CA VAL A 57 -23.16 65.55 -47.13
C VAL A 57 -23.45 64.25 -47.88
N LEU A 58 -23.72 64.30 -49.18
CA LEU A 58 -23.96 63.09 -49.97
C LEU A 58 -22.72 62.20 -50.12
N GLU A 59 -21.53 62.81 -50.26
CA GLU A 59 -20.27 62.08 -50.35
C GLU A 59 -19.94 61.37 -49.03
N THR A 60 -20.13 62.06 -47.90
CA THR A 60 -19.95 61.46 -46.57
C THR A 60 -20.99 60.38 -46.28
N GLU A 61 -22.25 60.56 -46.67
CA GLU A 61 -23.29 59.52 -46.57
C GLU A 61 -22.92 58.28 -47.40
N ALA A 62 -22.45 58.47 -48.64
CA ALA A 62 -22.03 57.38 -49.50
C ALA A 62 -20.83 56.63 -48.90
N ARG A 63 -19.84 57.35 -48.35
CA ARG A 63 -18.70 56.77 -47.66
C ARG A 63 -19.11 55.98 -46.41
N LEU A 64 -19.99 56.54 -45.59
CA LEU A 64 -20.51 55.85 -44.40
C LEU A 64 -21.27 54.57 -44.76
N LYS A 65 -22.05 54.57 -45.84
CA LYS A 65 -22.71 53.34 -46.33
C LYS A 65 -21.70 52.26 -46.75
N LEU A 66 -20.61 52.66 -47.40
CA LEU A 66 -19.54 51.72 -47.75
C LEU A 66 -18.82 51.19 -46.51
N ASP A 67 -18.51 52.05 -45.54
CA ASP A 67 -17.85 51.66 -44.29
C ASP A 67 -18.74 50.71 -43.47
N ILE A 68 -20.05 50.97 -43.39
CA ILE A 68 -21.02 50.07 -42.73
C ILE A 68 -21.04 48.71 -43.42
N ALA A 69 -21.17 48.67 -44.76
CA ALA A 69 -21.15 47.42 -45.51
C ALA A 69 -19.83 46.64 -45.32
N ALA A 70 -18.70 47.35 -45.24
CA ALA A 70 -17.39 46.74 -44.98
C ALA A 70 -17.29 46.20 -43.54
N ILE A 71 -17.87 46.88 -42.55
CA ILE A 71 -17.95 46.41 -41.16
C ILE A 71 -18.84 45.18 -41.08
N ASP A 72 -20.02 45.19 -41.70
CA ASP A 72 -20.93 44.04 -41.71
C ASP A 72 -20.26 42.80 -42.32
N ALA A 73 -19.51 42.98 -43.42
CA ALA A 73 -18.71 41.91 -44.00
C ALA A 73 -17.62 41.39 -43.04
N LYS A 74 -16.93 42.29 -42.31
CA LYS A 74 -15.95 41.87 -41.29
C LYS A 74 -16.61 41.13 -40.12
N VAL A 75 -17.79 41.55 -39.70
CA VAL A 75 -18.56 40.89 -38.63
C VAL A 75 -18.96 39.48 -39.06
N GLU A 76 -19.47 39.30 -40.27
CA GLU A 76 -19.86 37.97 -40.74
C GLU A 76 -18.64 37.05 -40.96
N THR A 77 -17.51 37.58 -41.47
CA THR A 77 -16.28 36.78 -41.60
C THR A 77 -15.68 36.38 -40.25
N THR A 78 -15.66 37.27 -39.26
CA THR A 78 -15.16 36.98 -37.91
C THR A 78 -16.06 36.00 -37.17
N LYS A 79 -17.39 36.15 -37.29
CA LYS A 79 -18.38 35.20 -36.76
C LYS A 79 -18.22 33.82 -37.39
N ALA A 80 -18.08 33.72 -38.71
CA ALA A 80 -17.86 32.44 -39.37
C ALA A 80 -16.52 31.80 -38.96
N SER A 81 -15.49 32.61 -38.71
CA SER A 81 -14.22 32.10 -38.19
C SER A 81 -14.37 31.55 -36.77
N LEU A 82 -14.99 32.33 -35.87
CA LEU A 82 -15.18 31.91 -34.49
C LEU A 82 -16.04 30.64 -34.39
N GLN A 83 -17.07 30.53 -35.23
CA GLN A 83 -17.88 29.29 -35.30
C GLN A 83 -17.04 28.09 -35.73
N ARG A 84 -16.14 28.25 -36.71
CA ARG A 84 -15.21 27.19 -37.12
C ARG A 84 -14.26 26.81 -35.98
N ASP A 85 -13.66 27.80 -35.32
CA ASP A 85 -12.70 27.57 -34.24
C ASP A 85 -13.37 26.86 -33.05
N VAL A 86 -14.62 27.21 -32.72
CA VAL A 86 -15.42 26.52 -31.70
C VAL A 86 -15.65 25.05 -32.09
N LEU A 87 -16.09 24.78 -33.32
CA LEU A 87 -16.33 23.40 -33.77
C LEU A 87 -15.03 22.57 -33.80
N GLU A 88 -13.92 23.16 -34.21
CA GLU A 88 -12.61 22.51 -34.22
C GLU A 88 -12.14 22.17 -32.80
N THR A 89 -12.25 23.14 -31.88
CA THR A 89 -11.88 22.91 -30.47
C THR A 89 -12.78 21.89 -29.80
N GLU A 90 -14.08 21.89 -30.05
CA GLU A 90 -14.99 20.85 -29.57
C GLU A 90 -14.63 19.45 -30.10
N ALA A 91 -14.32 19.34 -31.39
CA ALA A 91 -13.90 18.08 -31.99
C ALA A 91 -12.57 17.59 -31.40
N ARG A 92 -11.60 18.49 -31.23
CA ARG A 92 -10.31 18.18 -30.60
C ARG A 92 -10.48 17.72 -29.15
N LEU A 93 -11.30 18.41 -28.36
CA LEU A 93 -11.57 18.03 -26.98
C LEU A 93 -12.24 16.65 -26.88
N LYS A 94 -13.17 16.32 -27.79
CA LYS A 94 -13.76 14.97 -27.85
C LYS A 94 -12.72 13.89 -28.12
N LEU A 95 -11.79 14.15 -29.04
CA LEU A 95 -10.68 13.22 -29.32
C LEU A 95 -9.72 13.08 -28.13
N ASP A 96 -9.37 14.19 -27.49
CA ASP A 96 -8.48 14.18 -26.32
C ASP A 96 -9.12 13.42 -25.15
N ILE A 97 -10.41 13.60 -24.90
CA ILE A 97 -11.17 12.83 -23.89
C ILE A 97 -11.12 11.33 -24.22
N ALA A 98 -11.45 10.94 -25.46
CA ALA A 98 -11.42 9.54 -25.87
C ALA A 98 -10.01 8.92 -25.76
N ALA A 99 -8.97 9.68 -26.08
CA ALA A 99 -7.59 9.25 -25.94
C ALA A 99 -7.17 9.09 -24.48
N ILE A 100 -7.63 9.98 -23.59
CA ILE A 100 -7.41 9.87 -22.15
C ILE A 100 -8.13 8.64 -21.59
N ASP A 101 -9.40 8.41 -21.95
CA ASP A 101 -10.16 7.23 -21.50
C ASP A 101 -9.47 5.93 -21.93
N ALA A 102 -8.99 5.85 -23.17
CA ALA A 102 -8.24 4.70 -23.66
C ALA A 102 -6.93 4.48 -22.88
N LYS A 103 -6.21 5.56 -22.54
CA LYS A 103 -5.00 5.47 -21.70
C LYS A 103 -5.32 5.02 -20.28
N VAL A 104 -6.42 5.50 -19.70
CA VAL A 104 -6.87 5.11 -18.36
C VAL A 104 -7.18 3.61 -18.33
N GLU A 105 -7.96 3.11 -19.28
CA GLU A 105 -8.29 1.68 -19.34
C GLU A 105 -7.06 0.80 -19.59
N THR A 106 -6.14 1.24 -20.47
CA THR A 106 -4.87 0.54 -20.69
C THR A 106 -4.02 0.48 -19.42
N THR A 107 -3.91 1.60 -18.70
CA THR A 107 -3.14 1.69 -17.45
C THR A 107 -3.76 0.81 -16.37
N LYS A 108 -5.09 0.83 -16.23
CA LYS A 108 -5.84 0.00 -15.28
C LYS A 108 -5.63 -1.49 -15.57
N ALA A 109 -5.71 -1.90 -16.83
CA ALA A 109 -5.48 -3.28 -17.23
C ALA A 109 -4.03 -3.74 -16.97
N SER A 110 -3.04 -2.86 -17.21
CA SER A 110 -1.64 -3.14 -16.88
C SER A 110 -1.45 -3.32 -15.38
N LEU A 111 -1.99 -2.41 -14.58
CA LEU A 111 -1.87 -2.46 -13.12
C LEU A 111 -2.55 -3.70 -12.54
N GLN A 112 -3.71 -4.10 -13.08
CA GLN A 112 -4.37 -5.33 -12.67
C GLN A 112 -3.50 -6.56 -12.93
N LYS A 113 -2.86 -6.65 -14.10
CA LYS A 113 -1.93 -7.73 -14.42
C LYS A 113 -0.72 -7.77 -13.48
N GLU A 114 -0.16 -6.61 -13.15
CA GLU A 114 0.96 -6.51 -12.21
C GLU A 114 0.57 -6.96 -10.80
N VAL A 115 -0.61 -6.57 -10.33
CA VAL A 115 -1.17 -7.01 -9.04
C VAL A 115 -1.40 -8.53 -9.02
N GLU A 116 -1.94 -9.10 -10.10
CA GLU A 116 -2.13 -10.56 -10.19
C GLU A 116 -0.79 -11.30 -10.23
N ALA A 117 0.18 -10.80 -11.01
CA ALA A 117 1.52 -11.38 -11.10
C ALA A 117 2.26 -11.36 -9.76
N THR A 118 2.22 -10.22 -9.05
CA THR A 118 2.83 -10.09 -7.71
C THR A 118 2.16 -11.01 -6.69
N ARG A 119 0.83 -11.13 -6.72
CA ARG A 119 0.09 -12.07 -5.87
C ARG A 119 0.49 -13.52 -6.11
N VAL A 120 0.62 -13.94 -7.38
CA VAL A 120 1.06 -15.30 -7.73
C VAL A 120 2.50 -15.55 -7.27
N ASN A 121 3.40 -14.58 -7.45
CA ASN A 121 4.78 -14.70 -7.01
C ASN A 121 4.88 -14.83 -5.49
N LEU A 122 4.17 -13.99 -4.73
CA LEU A 122 4.12 -14.07 -3.27
C LEU A 122 3.56 -15.42 -2.79
N GLN A 123 2.54 -15.96 -3.47
CA GLN A 123 2.02 -17.28 -3.13
C GLN A 123 3.08 -18.38 -3.31
N LYS A 124 3.84 -18.35 -4.42
CA LYS A 124 4.93 -19.30 -4.66
C LYS A 124 6.04 -19.18 -3.62
N GLU A 125 6.43 -17.97 -3.25
CA GLU A 125 7.44 -17.73 -2.21
C GLU A 125 7.00 -18.24 -0.84
N LEU A 126 5.72 -18.04 -0.47
CA LEU A 126 5.14 -18.59 0.76
C LEU A 126 5.14 -20.13 0.76
N GLU A 127 4.74 -20.75 -0.35
CA GLU A 127 4.75 -22.20 -0.50
C GLU A 127 6.18 -22.77 -0.41
N ALA A 128 7.15 -22.14 -1.09
CA ALA A 128 8.56 -22.52 -1.02
C ALA A 128 9.12 -22.40 0.42
N THR A 129 8.81 -21.30 1.11
CA THR A 129 9.22 -21.08 2.50
C THR A 129 8.63 -22.13 3.42
N ARG A 130 7.34 -22.46 3.25
CA ARG A 130 6.65 -23.49 4.03
C ARG A 130 7.27 -24.86 3.84
N VAL A 131 7.60 -25.24 2.60
CA VAL A 131 8.27 -26.51 2.29
C VAL A 131 9.67 -26.56 2.92
N SER A 132 10.43 -25.47 2.85
CA SER A 132 11.75 -25.38 3.50
C SER A 132 11.65 -25.58 5.01
N LEU A 133 10.76 -24.85 5.68
CA LEU A 133 10.55 -24.96 7.13
C LEU A 133 10.10 -26.36 7.55
N GLN A 134 9.25 -27.02 6.75
CA GLN A 134 8.84 -28.39 7.03
C GLN A 134 10.02 -29.37 6.95
N LYS A 135 10.92 -29.19 5.97
CA LYS A 135 12.13 -30.00 5.84
C LYS A 135 13.10 -29.77 7.01
N ASP A 136 13.28 -28.51 7.42
CA ASP A 136 14.15 -28.16 8.54
C ASP A 136 13.64 -28.73 9.87
N LEU A 137 12.32 -28.68 10.10
CA LEU A 137 11.67 -29.32 11.25
C LEU A 137 11.88 -30.83 11.26
N GLU A 138 11.69 -31.51 10.12
CA GLU A 138 11.89 -32.96 10.04
C GLU A 138 13.36 -33.34 10.27
N THR A 139 14.29 -32.57 9.69
CA THR A 139 15.72 -32.77 9.89
C THR A 139 16.11 -32.61 11.36
N THR A 140 15.61 -31.57 12.02
CA THR A 140 15.84 -31.31 13.44
C THR A 140 15.27 -32.44 14.30
N ARG A 141 14.06 -32.90 13.99
CA ARG A 141 13.40 -34.01 14.70
C ARG A 141 14.22 -35.29 14.61
N VAL A 142 14.68 -35.65 13.42
CA VAL A 142 15.51 -36.85 13.20
C VAL A 142 16.85 -36.73 13.94
N SER A 143 17.47 -35.54 13.94
CA SER A 143 18.71 -35.30 14.70
C SER A 143 18.51 -35.49 16.20
N LEU A 144 17.48 -34.86 16.77
CA LEU A 144 17.16 -34.99 18.20
C LEU A 144 16.83 -36.43 18.58
N GLN A 145 16.12 -37.18 17.73
CA GLN A 145 15.83 -38.58 17.99
C GLN A 145 17.11 -39.43 18.07
N LYS A 146 18.07 -39.21 17.16
CA LYS A 146 19.37 -39.89 17.20
C LYS A 146 20.16 -39.52 18.46
N GLU A 147 20.15 -38.26 18.86
CA GLU A 147 20.81 -37.81 20.09
C GLU A 147 20.21 -38.50 21.32
N ILE A 148 18.88 -38.55 21.42
CA ILE A 148 18.18 -39.24 22.52
C ILE A 148 18.54 -40.73 22.56
N GLU A 149 18.54 -41.41 21.41
CA GLU A 149 18.90 -42.84 21.32
C GLU A 149 20.35 -43.08 21.73
N SER A 150 21.28 -42.21 21.29
CA SER A 150 22.70 -42.25 21.68
C SER A 150 22.90 -42.05 23.18
N THR A 151 22.27 -41.01 23.76
CA THR A 151 22.33 -40.74 25.20
C THR A 151 21.77 -41.90 26.00
N LYS A 152 20.64 -42.48 25.57
CA LYS A 152 20.04 -43.65 26.22
C LYS A 152 20.99 -44.85 26.21
N ALA A 153 21.64 -45.13 25.07
CA ALA A 153 22.61 -46.22 24.96
C ALA A 153 23.84 -46.00 25.86
N SER A 154 24.35 -44.76 25.91
CA SER A 154 25.45 -44.40 26.81
C SER A 154 25.07 -44.61 28.28
N LEU A 155 23.91 -44.11 28.70
CA LEU A 155 23.42 -44.28 30.07
C LEU A 155 23.21 -45.75 30.44
N GLN A 156 22.69 -46.57 29.52
CA GLN A 156 22.54 -48.00 29.75
C GLN A 156 23.90 -48.68 29.97
N LYS A 157 24.90 -48.34 29.16
CA LYS A 157 26.27 -48.84 29.32
C LYS A 157 26.87 -48.42 30.66
N ASP A 158 26.69 -47.16 31.07
CA ASP A 158 27.19 -46.65 32.35
C ASP A 158 26.54 -47.37 33.54
N ILE A 159 25.23 -47.68 33.45
CA ILE A 159 24.52 -48.48 34.45
C ILE A 159 25.11 -49.90 34.54
N GLU A 160 25.33 -50.57 33.41
CA GLU A 160 25.90 -51.92 33.36
C GLU A 160 27.32 -51.96 33.96
N VAL A 161 28.16 -50.99 33.61
CA VAL A 161 29.52 -50.84 34.16
C VAL A 161 29.46 -50.61 35.67
N THR A 162 28.61 -49.70 36.13
CA THR A 162 28.45 -49.40 37.56
C THR A 162 27.97 -50.62 38.34
N LYS A 163 26.99 -51.36 37.80
CA LYS A 163 26.49 -52.60 38.40
C LYS A 163 27.58 -53.67 38.52
N ALA A 164 28.38 -53.87 37.47
CA ALA A 164 29.49 -54.81 37.49
C ALA A 164 30.58 -54.41 38.51
N SER A 165 30.87 -53.12 38.63
CA SER A 165 31.80 -52.60 39.65
C SER A 165 31.30 -52.89 41.06
N LEU A 166 30.03 -52.56 41.34
CA LEU A 166 29.41 -52.82 42.64
C LEU A 166 29.38 -54.32 42.99
N GLN A 167 29.11 -55.19 42.01
CA GLN A 167 29.18 -56.64 42.24
C GLN A 167 30.58 -57.11 42.66
N LYS A 168 31.63 -56.63 41.99
CA LYS A 168 33.02 -56.92 42.37
C LYS A 168 33.36 -56.41 43.77
N GLU A 169 32.93 -55.20 44.10
CA GLU A 169 33.15 -54.63 45.45
C GLU A 169 32.44 -55.45 46.52
N ILE A 170 31.21 -55.90 46.28
CA ILE A 170 30.46 -56.78 47.19
C ILE A 170 31.17 -58.13 47.35
N GLU A 171 31.64 -58.76 46.28
CA GLU A 171 32.39 -60.03 46.36
C GLU A 171 33.67 -59.88 47.18
N LYS A 172 34.43 -58.80 46.92
CA LYS A 172 35.64 -58.48 47.69
C LYS A 172 35.33 -58.30 49.17
N ALA A 173 34.28 -57.53 49.49
CA ALA A 173 33.85 -57.30 50.87
C ALA A 173 33.39 -58.61 51.55
N LYS A 174 32.70 -59.50 50.83
CA LYS A 174 32.30 -60.83 51.35
C LYS A 174 33.53 -61.69 51.67
N VAL A 175 34.49 -61.77 50.77
CA VAL A 175 35.75 -62.52 50.99
C VAL A 175 36.50 -61.99 52.20
N GLU A 176 36.62 -60.66 52.29
CA GLU A 176 37.26 -60.00 53.42
C GLU A 176 36.53 -60.30 54.75
N THR A 177 35.20 -60.25 54.74
CA THR A 177 34.38 -60.60 55.91
C THR A 177 34.57 -62.06 56.32
N VAL A 178 34.53 -63.01 55.38
CA VAL A 178 34.77 -64.44 55.67
C VAL A 178 36.15 -64.64 56.26
N LYS A 179 37.18 -63.99 55.71
CA LYS A 179 38.54 -64.04 56.24
C LYS A 179 38.60 -63.59 57.70
N TRP A 180 37.95 -62.47 58.04
CA TRP A 180 37.87 -61.98 59.42
C TRP A 180 37.12 -62.94 60.34
N VAL A 181 35.98 -63.48 59.92
CA VAL A 181 35.18 -64.44 60.71
C VAL A 181 35.95 -65.74 60.98
N VAL A 182 36.67 -66.27 59.99
CA VAL A 182 37.50 -67.47 60.18
C VAL A 182 38.63 -67.20 61.16
N ALA A 183 39.31 -66.05 61.03
CA ALA A 183 40.39 -65.67 61.93
C ALA A 183 39.90 -65.56 63.38
N THR A 184 38.76 -64.91 63.63
CA THR A 184 38.19 -64.80 64.98
C THR A 184 37.71 -66.15 65.52
N GLY A 185 37.11 -67.00 64.68
CA GLY A 185 36.69 -68.35 65.05
C GLY A 185 37.86 -69.24 65.50
N ILE A 186 39.00 -69.19 64.78
CA ILE A 186 40.22 -69.91 65.16
C ILE A 186 40.74 -69.43 66.53
N VAL A 187 40.73 -68.12 66.79
CA VAL A 187 41.15 -67.54 68.08
C VAL A 187 40.25 -68.04 69.22
N ILE A 188 38.92 -68.03 69.02
CA ILE A 188 37.96 -68.52 70.01
C ILE A 188 38.16 -70.02 70.29
N LEU A 189 38.28 -70.85 69.24
CA LEU A 189 38.51 -72.29 69.38
C LEU A 189 39.84 -72.61 70.07
N GLY A 190 40.91 -71.89 69.72
CA GLY A 190 42.19 -71.99 70.40
C GLY A 190 42.06 -71.66 71.89
N GLY A 191 41.31 -70.61 72.23
CA GLY A 191 40.97 -70.26 73.61
C GLY A 191 40.14 -71.34 74.33
N MET A 192 39.15 -71.95 73.68
CA MET A 192 38.40 -73.07 74.28
C MET A 192 39.27 -74.30 74.51
N ALA A 193 40.17 -74.63 73.57
CA ALA A 193 41.06 -75.77 73.68
C ALA A 193 42.07 -75.61 74.82
N THR A 194 42.60 -74.40 75.04
CA THR A 194 43.47 -74.11 76.20
C THR A 194 42.70 -74.22 77.51
N ILE A 195 41.46 -73.70 77.58
CA ILE A 195 40.60 -73.88 78.75
C ILE A 195 40.32 -75.37 79.03
N ASN A 196 39.95 -76.16 78.02
CA ASN A 196 39.68 -77.60 78.16
C ASN A 196 40.92 -78.40 78.63
N ARG A 197 42.13 -77.96 78.26
CA ARG A 197 43.38 -78.59 78.68
C ARG A 197 43.78 -78.24 80.12
N ILE A 198 43.40 -77.05 80.59
CA ILE A 198 43.65 -76.58 81.97
C ILE A 198 42.54 -77.05 82.91
N ALA A 199 41.31 -77.24 82.40
CA ALA A 199 40.12 -77.66 83.13
C ALA A 199 39.26 -78.61 82.26
N PRO A 200 39.56 -79.92 82.22
CA PRO A 200 38.76 -80.88 81.45
C PRO A 200 37.33 -80.99 82.02
N PRO A 201 36.31 -81.28 81.19
CA PRO A 201 34.93 -81.38 81.66
C PRO A 201 34.82 -82.43 82.76
N VAL A 202 34.19 -82.05 83.88
CA VAL A 202 33.90 -82.95 84.99
C VAL A 202 33.03 -84.11 84.44
N PRO A 203 33.40 -85.39 84.62
CA PRO A 203 32.61 -86.50 84.13
C PRO A 203 31.22 -86.48 84.80
N ILE A 204 30.17 -86.34 83.97
CA ILE A 204 28.80 -86.59 84.41
C ILE A 204 28.67 -88.10 84.59
N TYR A 205 28.75 -88.58 85.82
CA TYR A 205 28.48 -89.98 86.13
C TYR A 205 27.00 -90.27 85.85
N LEU A 206 26.75 -91.26 84.98
CA LEU A 206 25.50 -92.02 85.00
C LEU A 206 25.37 -92.64 86.40
N GLN A 207 24.45 -92.11 87.22
CA GLN A 207 23.99 -92.81 88.42
C GLN A 207 23.26 -94.09 88.00
N ALA A 208 23.71 -95.22 88.52
CA ALA A 208 22.97 -96.49 88.50
C ALA A 208 21.68 -96.36 89.34
N PRO A 209 20.64 -97.16 89.04
CA PRO A 209 19.24 -96.83 89.33
C PRO A 209 18.89 -96.98 90.81
N ALA A 210 18.29 -95.94 91.40
CA ALA A 210 17.46 -96.11 92.58
C ALA A 210 16.08 -96.62 92.14
N GLN A 211 15.70 -97.78 92.66
CA GLN A 211 14.46 -98.48 92.36
C GLN A 211 13.21 -97.66 92.69
N GLU A 212 12.26 -97.75 91.77
CA GLU A 212 10.80 -97.71 91.91
C GLU A 212 10.16 -96.92 93.07
N LEU A 213 9.46 -95.84 92.71
CA LEU A 213 8.14 -95.56 93.29
C LEU A 213 7.08 -95.69 92.19
N ARG A 214 6.63 -96.93 92.00
CA ARG A 214 5.41 -97.35 91.30
C ARG A 214 4.22 -96.49 91.77
N LEU A 215 3.46 -95.82 90.91
CA LEU A 215 2.21 -96.25 90.25
C LEU A 215 1.38 -94.97 89.95
N PRO A 216 0.28 -95.02 89.18
CA PRO A 216 0.00 -95.81 87.98
C PRO A 216 -0.49 -94.92 86.81
N ALA A 217 -0.59 -95.54 85.62
CA ALA A 217 -1.19 -94.96 84.43
C ALA A 217 -2.66 -94.56 84.61
N PRO A 218 -3.14 -93.63 83.76
CA PRO A 218 -4.45 -93.80 83.16
C PRO A 218 -4.36 -93.84 81.63
N LEU A 219 -4.64 -95.02 81.11
CA LEU A 219 -5.55 -95.32 79.99
C LEU A 219 -5.73 -94.24 78.91
N SER A 220 -5.26 -94.58 77.71
CA SER A 220 -5.92 -94.25 76.44
C SER A 220 -7.33 -94.86 76.43
N PRO A 221 -8.34 -94.22 75.82
CA PRO A 221 -8.70 -94.63 74.46
C PRO A 221 -9.26 -93.53 73.54
N ALA A 222 -9.15 -93.82 72.23
CA ALA A 222 -10.06 -93.47 71.13
C ALA A 222 -10.19 -91.96 70.78
N ARG A 223 -10.09 -91.54 69.52
CA ARG A 223 -10.54 -92.13 68.26
C ARG A 223 -9.83 -91.43 67.10
#